data_AF-A0A6J0M637-F1
#
_entry.id   AF-A0A6J0M637-F1
#
_cell.length_a   1.000
_cell.length_b   1.000
_cell.length_c   1.000
_cell.angle_alpha   90.00
_cell.angle_beta   90.00
_cell.angle_gamma   90.00
#
_symmetry.space_group_name_H-M   'P 1'
#
loop_
_entity.id
_entity.type
_entity.pdbx_description
1 polymer ?
#
loop_
_entity_poly.entity_id
_entity_poly.type
_entity_poly.pdbx_seq_one_letter_code
_entity_poly.pdbx_strand_id
1 'polypeptide(L)'
;MAWMVGDGELISAWNDPWLSSSQQLRPMGPVPEAYVTLKVSDLMLDGSTEWDQAKVRHIFPELAETILSIKPSCLGAPDKQFWVHTRDGVYTIKSGYTAAVEWRAEREDRPQPSHAINWNKGVWNLKTAPKIQLLVWKALRGALPVGEQLLARQVTTDPACKRCGKLESIDHLLFQCEFAEQVWKEAPFLQQVDMRRLLDLDSDWMHLITNPCLPPVGIVTGQLASWIVWALWTARNKLIFTKKLYSVEEVITHAVSAAREWLNAQEKEQRQNPMIRVKKAPNPRDIVVQTDAAWKGDSRTMGLGWTIKTGESFNFQSVNRFVNSPLAAEGLAAREAIKKCKELGLRRIRIESDSAQLIKALNSTMDPPEIYGIITDIRIVCLAFESVSFSWIPRAGNSVADGLAKHALALYQVV
;
A
#
# COMPACT_ATOMS: atom_id res chain seq x y z
N MET A 1 1.83 15.30 8.17
CA MET A 1 0.73 14.77 9.00
C MET A 1 -0.51 15.60 8.73
N ALA A 2 -1.70 15.02 8.91
CA ALA A 2 -2.98 15.72 8.85
C ALA A 2 -3.85 15.34 10.05
N TRP A 3 -4.95 16.05 10.27
CA TRP A 3 -5.84 15.86 11.40
C TRP A 3 -7.16 15.20 10.98
N MET A 4 -7.60 14.22 11.77
CA MET A 4 -8.97 13.71 11.77
C MET A 4 -9.75 14.48 12.82
N VAL A 5 -10.84 15.12 12.39
CA VAL A 5 -11.71 15.91 13.27
C VAL A 5 -12.54 14.97 14.14
N GLY A 6 -12.28 15.03 15.45
CA GLY A 6 -13.07 14.39 16.50
C GLY A 6 -14.06 15.39 17.08
N ASP A 7 -13.63 16.12 18.11
CA ASP A 7 -14.33 17.23 18.77
C ASP A 7 -13.90 18.61 18.23
N GLY A 8 -12.78 18.69 17.52
CA GLY A 8 -12.26 19.90 16.89
C GLY A 8 -11.61 20.89 17.86
N GLU A 9 -11.41 20.51 19.13
CA GLU A 9 -10.86 21.40 20.15
C GLU A 9 -9.33 21.61 20.03
N LEU A 10 -8.62 20.67 19.40
CA LEU A 10 -7.16 20.73 19.23
C LEU A 10 -6.73 21.27 17.87
N ILE A 11 -7.67 21.41 16.93
CA ILE A 11 -7.37 21.76 15.54
C ILE A 11 -7.61 23.24 15.29
N SER A 12 -6.58 23.96 14.85
CA SER A 12 -6.73 25.32 14.33
C SER A 12 -7.41 25.31 12.97
N ALA A 13 -8.52 26.02 12.83
CA ALA A 13 -9.32 26.01 11.60
C ALA A 13 -8.50 26.46 10.36
N TRP A 14 -7.55 27.37 10.55
CA TRP A 14 -6.75 27.94 9.46
C TRP A 14 -5.36 27.33 9.31
N ASN A 15 -4.70 26.99 10.41
CA ASN A 15 -3.27 26.64 10.37
C ASN A 15 -3.03 25.15 10.13
N ASP A 16 -3.95 24.31 10.60
CA ASP A 16 -3.80 22.86 10.57
C ASP A 16 -4.40 22.24 9.29
N PRO A 17 -3.80 21.16 8.76
CA PRO A 17 -4.36 20.43 7.63
C PRO A 17 -5.41 19.40 8.08
N TRP A 18 -6.70 19.76 8.01
CA TRP A 18 -7.83 18.93 8.44
C TRP A 18 -8.93 18.76 7.37
N LEU A 19 -8.77 19.37 6.20
CA LEU A 19 -9.83 19.42 5.16
C LEU A 19 -9.91 18.16 4.29
N SER A 20 -8.94 17.25 4.36
CA SER A 20 -8.86 16.06 3.51
C SER A 20 -8.27 14.86 4.23
N SER A 21 -8.80 13.67 3.90
CA SER A 21 -8.30 12.37 4.36
C SER A 21 -7.15 11.81 3.51
N SER A 22 -6.83 12.45 2.38
CA SER A 22 -5.82 11.98 1.41
C SER A 22 -4.71 12.99 1.13
N GLN A 23 -4.90 14.26 1.50
CA GLN A 23 -3.97 15.35 1.23
C GLN A 23 -3.86 16.26 2.44
N GLN A 24 -2.71 16.92 2.61
CA GLN A 24 -2.49 17.91 3.67
C GLN A 24 -3.09 19.26 3.25
N LEU A 25 -4.42 19.34 3.24
CA LEU A 25 -5.16 20.54 2.86
C LEU A 25 -5.58 21.35 4.07
N ARG A 26 -5.34 22.66 4.01
CA ARG A 26 -5.78 23.70 4.94
C ARG A 26 -6.31 24.90 4.16
N PRO A 27 -7.11 25.79 4.77
CA PRO A 27 -7.53 27.02 4.11
C PRO A 27 -6.35 27.82 3.56
N MET A 28 -6.49 28.38 2.36
CA MET A 28 -5.47 29.21 1.74
C MET A 28 -5.71 30.69 2.04
N GLY A 29 -4.62 31.43 2.23
CA GLY A 29 -4.65 32.89 2.42
C GLY A 29 -4.14 33.33 3.80
N PRO A 30 -3.93 34.64 3.98
CA PRO A 30 -3.62 35.20 5.29
C PRO A 30 -4.86 35.09 6.18
N VAL A 31 -4.67 34.57 7.40
CA VAL A 31 -5.75 34.44 8.38
C VAL A 31 -6.21 35.83 8.80
N PRO A 32 -7.51 36.18 8.66
CA PRO A 32 -8.02 37.43 9.21
C PRO A 32 -7.79 37.47 10.72
N GLU A 33 -7.40 38.64 11.26
CA GLU A 33 -7.04 38.79 12.69
C GLU A 33 -8.13 38.26 13.64
N ALA A 34 -9.40 38.46 13.27
CA ALA A 34 -10.57 37.97 14.00
C ALA A 34 -10.67 36.43 14.11
N TYR A 35 -9.94 35.67 13.27
CA TYR A 35 -10.03 34.21 13.19
C TYR A 35 -8.71 33.49 13.50
N VAL A 36 -7.69 34.20 14.00
CA VAL A 36 -6.38 33.61 14.31
C VAL A 36 -6.49 32.48 15.35
N THR A 37 -7.36 32.65 16.34
CA THR A 37 -7.60 31.67 17.40
C THR A 37 -8.77 30.73 17.10
N LEU A 38 -9.36 30.81 15.90
CA LEU A 38 -10.52 30.01 15.53
C LEU A 38 -10.17 28.53 15.48
N LYS A 39 -10.86 27.73 16.29
CA LYS A 39 -10.76 26.28 16.29
C LYS A 39 -11.83 25.65 15.40
N VAL A 40 -11.64 24.38 15.07
CA VAL A 40 -12.65 23.63 14.32
C VAL A 40 -13.93 23.43 15.14
N SER A 41 -13.82 23.28 16.47
CA SER A 41 -14.96 23.23 17.39
C SER A 41 -15.85 24.48 17.30
N ASP A 42 -15.28 25.66 17.06
CA ASP A 42 -16.03 26.93 16.99
C ASP A 42 -16.94 27.04 15.76
N LEU A 43 -16.72 26.17 14.76
CA LEU A 43 -17.54 26.04 13.55
C LEU A 43 -18.76 25.13 13.76
N MET A 44 -18.87 24.49 14.93
CA MET A 44 -19.99 23.61 15.29
C MET A 44 -21.07 24.40 16.04
N LEU A 45 -22.26 23.81 16.16
CA LEU A 45 -23.36 24.33 16.98
C LEU A 45 -23.06 24.13 18.47
N ASP A 46 -23.43 25.08 19.32
CA ASP A 46 -23.14 25.02 20.75
C ASP A 46 -23.73 23.75 21.40
N GLY A 47 -22.89 22.99 22.11
CA GLY A 47 -23.28 21.74 22.76
C GLY A 47 -23.58 20.57 21.80
N SER A 48 -23.25 20.72 20.51
CA SER A 48 -23.39 19.71 19.47
C SER A 48 -22.10 19.60 18.66
N THR A 49 -21.93 18.48 17.95
CA THR A 49 -20.84 18.31 16.98
C THR A 49 -21.33 18.38 15.54
N GLU A 50 -22.56 18.87 15.36
CA GLU A 50 -23.10 19.25 14.07
C GLU A 50 -22.56 20.62 13.65
N TRP A 51 -22.23 20.75 12.36
CA TRP A 51 -21.73 21.99 11.81
C TRP A 51 -22.77 23.10 11.82
N ASP A 52 -22.37 24.30 12.22
CA ASP A 52 -23.13 25.52 11.98
C ASP A 52 -22.96 25.93 10.51
N GLN A 53 -23.94 25.53 9.67
CA GLN A 53 -23.89 25.77 8.23
C GLN A 53 -23.80 27.25 7.87
N ALA A 54 -24.44 28.13 8.65
CA ALA A 54 -24.42 29.57 8.38
C ALA A 54 -23.01 30.13 8.64
N LYS A 55 -22.42 29.75 9.79
CA LYS A 55 -21.06 30.16 10.17
C LYS A 55 -20.00 29.61 9.22
N VAL A 56 -20.08 28.33 8.84
CA VAL A 56 -19.15 27.70 7.88
C VAL A 56 -19.21 28.40 6.52
N ARG A 57 -20.41 28.68 5.99
CA ARG A 57 -20.58 29.38 4.70
C ARG A 57 -20.14 30.84 4.75
N HIS A 58 -20.23 31.48 5.91
CA HIS A 58 -19.77 32.85 6.09
C HIS A 58 -18.23 32.94 6.14
N ILE A 59 -17.58 32.08 6.93
CA ILE A 59 -16.13 32.13 7.15
C ILE A 59 -15.37 31.46 6.00
N PHE A 60 -15.88 30.34 5.48
CA PHE A 60 -15.21 29.52 4.46
C PHE A 60 -16.14 29.23 3.27
N PRO A 61 -16.57 30.26 2.51
CA PRO A 61 -17.55 30.08 1.43
C PRO A 61 -17.11 29.05 0.38
N GLU A 62 -15.84 29.08 -0.04
CA GLU A 62 -15.30 28.18 -1.06
C GLU A 62 -15.07 26.75 -0.56
N LEU A 63 -14.87 26.57 0.75
CA LEU A 63 -14.59 25.28 1.37
C LEU A 63 -15.80 24.71 2.10
N ALA A 64 -16.93 25.41 2.10
CA ALA A 64 -18.10 25.08 2.90
C ALA A 64 -18.58 23.65 2.63
N GLU A 65 -18.72 23.27 1.36
CA GLU A 65 -19.14 21.92 0.99
C GLU A 65 -18.16 20.85 1.47
N THR A 66 -16.85 21.13 1.44
CA THR A 66 -15.81 20.21 1.94
C THR A 66 -15.93 20.06 3.45
N ILE A 67 -16.02 21.16 4.19
CA ILE A 67 -16.13 21.19 5.66
C ILE A 67 -17.40 20.47 6.11
N LEU A 68 -18.57 20.83 5.55
CA LEU A 68 -19.86 20.22 5.90
C LEU A 68 -19.91 18.72 5.63
N SER A 69 -19.06 18.25 4.72
CA SER A 69 -18.99 16.84 4.36
C SER A 69 -18.06 16.01 5.23
N ILE A 70 -17.24 16.66 6.07
CA ILE A 70 -16.55 15.99 7.18
C ILE A 70 -17.60 15.63 8.22
N LYS A 71 -17.56 14.42 8.76
CA LYS A 71 -18.48 13.96 9.81
C LYS A 71 -17.70 13.78 11.12
N PRO A 72 -17.64 14.82 11.98
CA PRO A 72 -17.12 14.72 13.33
C PRO A 72 -17.83 13.64 14.14
N SER A 73 -17.22 13.24 15.25
CA SER A 73 -17.83 12.32 16.20
C SER A 73 -19.03 12.99 16.87
N CYS A 74 -20.17 12.31 16.96
CA CYS A 74 -21.32 12.80 17.74
C CYS A 74 -21.28 12.47 19.23
N LEU A 75 -20.24 11.76 19.66
CA LEU A 75 -20.04 11.32 21.04
C LEU A 75 -18.73 11.84 21.65
N GLY A 76 -18.11 12.86 21.04
CA GLY A 76 -16.92 13.54 21.58
C GLY A 76 -15.64 12.71 21.50
N ALA A 77 -15.41 12.01 20.39
CA ALA A 77 -14.09 11.42 20.14
C ALA A 77 -13.01 12.51 20.08
N PRO A 78 -11.80 12.28 20.63
CA PRO A 78 -10.74 13.27 20.60
C PRO A 78 -10.19 13.44 19.18
N ASP A 79 -9.68 14.64 18.87
CA ASP A 79 -8.92 14.89 17.64
C ASP A 79 -7.67 13.98 17.54
N LYS A 80 -7.37 13.49 16.33
CA LYS A 80 -6.25 12.56 16.12
C LYS A 80 -5.48 12.86 14.83
N GLN A 81 -4.15 12.84 14.91
CA GLN A 81 -3.29 12.99 13.74
C GLN A 81 -3.11 11.69 12.97
N PHE A 82 -2.96 11.78 11.64
CA PHE A 82 -2.66 10.65 10.77
C PHE A 82 -1.65 11.02 9.67
N TRP A 83 -1.00 9.98 9.14
CA TRP A 83 -0.07 10.07 8.03
C TRP A 83 -0.80 9.89 6.70
N VAL A 84 -0.92 10.96 5.92
CA VAL A 84 -1.69 10.99 4.66
C VAL A 84 -1.18 10.02 3.58
N HIS A 85 0.08 9.59 3.65
CA HIS A 85 0.67 8.69 2.65
C HIS A 85 0.44 7.21 2.94
N THR A 86 -0.37 6.87 3.95
CA THR A 86 -0.77 5.49 4.25
C THR A 86 -2.28 5.40 4.46
N ARG A 87 -2.89 4.28 4.06
CA ARG A 87 -4.34 4.07 4.15
C ARG A 87 -4.84 3.87 5.58
N ASP A 88 -3.98 3.34 6.45
CA ASP A 88 -4.25 3.14 7.87
C ASP A 88 -3.88 4.38 8.71
N GLY A 89 -3.32 5.42 8.09
CA GLY A 89 -2.89 6.64 8.77
C GLY A 89 -1.65 6.48 9.64
N VAL A 90 -0.99 5.30 9.63
CA VAL A 90 0.18 5.02 10.47
C VAL A 90 1.46 5.41 9.74
N TYR A 91 2.29 6.21 10.39
CA TYR A 91 3.63 6.52 9.89
C TYR A 91 4.58 5.34 10.06
N THR A 92 5.29 4.99 8.99
CA THR A 92 6.45 4.08 9.03
C THR A 92 7.66 4.74 8.38
N ILE A 93 8.86 4.29 8.76
CA ILE A 93 10.12 4.76 8.13
C ILE A 93 10.07 4.58 6.60
N LYS A 94 9.53 3.45 6.14
CA LYS A 94 9.34 3.17 4.70
C LYS A 94 8.46 4.22 4.03
N SER A 95 7.27 4.48 4.59
CA SER A 95 6.35 5.47 4.02
C SER A 95 6.91 6.90 4.08
N GLY A 96 7.68 7.22 5.13
CA GLY A 96 8.35 8.51 5.24
C GLY A 96 9.44 8.69 4.20
N TYR A 97 10.26 7.66 3.97
CA TYR A 97 11.29 7.67 2.93
C TYR A 97 10.69 7.83 1.53
N THR A 98 9.63 7.06 1.22
CA THR A 98 8.93 7.18 -0.07
C THR A 98 8.41 8.60 -0.30
N ALA A 99 7.71 9.18 0.68
CA ALA A 99 7.20 10.56 0.56
C ALA A 99 8.33 11.59 0.39
N ALA A 100 9.47 11.41 1.07
CA ALA A 100 10.62 12.30 0.93
C ALA A 100 11.30 12.21 -0.45
N VAL A 101 11.34 11.02 -1.04
CA VAL A 101 11.88 10.81 -2.41
C VAL A 101 10.96 11.45 -3.44
N GLU A 102 9.65 11.25 -3.33
CA GLU A 102 8.64 11.88 -4.21
C GLU A 102 8.73 13.41 -4.13
N TRP A 103 8.78 13.96 -2.92
CA TRP A 103 8.92 15.41 -2.70
C TRP A 103 10.20 16.01 -3.31
N ARG A 104 11.31 15.25 -3.30
CA ARG A 104 12.56 15.68 -3.97
C ARG A 104 12.42 15.64 -5.49
N ALA A 105 11.79 14.61 -6.03
CA ALA A 105 11.59 14.44 -7.46
C ALA A 105 10.67 15.54 -8.05
N GLU A 106 9.69 16.02 -7.30
CA GLU A 106 8.81 17.13 -7.72
C GLU A 106 9.52 18.49 -7.78
N ARG A 107 10.61 18.66 -7.03
CA ARG A 107 11.32 19.95 -6.88
C ARG A 107 12.61 20.04 -7.68
N GLU A 108 13.23 18.91 -7.97
CA GLU A 108 14.39 18.85 -8.84
C GLU A 108 13.90 18.50 -10.24
N ASP A 109 14.02 19.44 -11.18
CA ASP A 109 13.82 19.21 -12.63
C ASP A 109 14.96 18.35 -13.19
N ARG A 110 15.17 17.17 -12.61
CA ARG A 110 16.11 16.18 -13.13
C ARG A 110 15.41 15.51 -14.30
N PRO A 111 16.03 15.50 -15.50
CA PRO A 111 15.55 14.64 -16.56
C PRO A 111 15.50 13.22 -16.02
N GLN A 112 14.31 12.63 -16.00
CA GLN A 112 14.17 11.21 -15.72
C GLN A 112 15.08 10.48 -16.71
N PRO A 113 16.07 9.67 -16.25
CA PRO A 113 16.84 8.88 -17.19
C PRO A 113 15.84 8.00 -17.94
N SER A 114 15.80 8.15 -19.27
CA SER A 114 14.84 7.51 -20.17
C SER A 114 14.86 5.98 -20.11
N HIS A 115 15.85 5.41 -19.41
CA HIS A 115 16.02 3.98 -19.19
C HIS A 115 16.33 3.64 -17.71
N ALA A 116 15.57 4.18 -16.75
CA ALA A 116 15.71 3.73 -15.36
C ALA A 116 15.36 2.23 -15.23
N ILE A 117 16.36 1.39 -14.95
CA ILE A 117 16.14 -0.04 -14.65
C ILE A 117 15.04 -0.18 -13.60
N ASN A 118 14.06 -1.03 -13.86
CA ASN A 118 13.12 -1.47 -12.83
C ASN A 118 13.87 -2.39 -11.85
N TRP A 119 14.43 -1.82 -10.77
CA TRP A 119 15.22 -2.55 -9.78
C TRP A 119 14.51 -3.76 -9.18
N ASN A 120 13.18 -3.69 -9.03
CA ASN A 120 12.41 -4.83 -8.52
C ASN A 120 12.48 -5.98 -9.51
N LYS A 121 12.18 -5.75 -10.79
CA LYS A 121 12.21 -6.80 -11.81
C LYS A 121 13.64 -7.24 -12.14
N GLY A 122 14.57 -6.29 -12.24
CA GLY A 122 15.95 -6.50 -12.65
C GLY A 122 16.85 -7.11 -11.58
N VAL A 123 16.56 -6.90 -10.29
CA VAL A 123 17.46 -7.31 -9.21
C VAL A 123 16.74 -8.01 -8.05
N TRP A 124 15.75 -7.35 -7.44
CA TRP A 124 15.20 -7.82 -6.15
C TRP A 124 14.23 -8.99 -6.26
N ASN A 125 13.54 -9.13 -7.40
CA ASN A 125 12.65 -10.25 -7.70
C ASN A 125 13.35 -11.40 -8.43
N LEU A 126 14.67 -11.30 -8.66
CA LEU A 126 15.43 -12.42 -9.21
C LEU A 126 15.37 -13.58 -8.22
N LYS A 127 14.96 -14.75 -8.71
CA LYS A 127 14.94 -15.99 -7.93
C LYS A 127 16.38 -16.51 -7.79
N THR A 128 17.12 -15.92 -6.86
CA THR A 128 18.52 -16.22 -6.54
C THR A 128 18.81 -15.86 -5.08
N ALA A 129 20.01 -16.18 -4.59
CA ALA A 129 20.40 -15.85 -3.22
C ALA A 129 20.53 -14.32 -3.02
N PRO A 130 20.17 -13.75 -1.86
CA PRO A 130 20.26 -12.31 -1.60
C PRO A 130 21.65 -11.70 -1.83
N LYS A 131 22.72 -12.46 -1.54
CA LYS A 131 24.10 -12.03 -1.81
C LYS A 131 24.38 -11.80 -3.31
N ILE A 132 23.71 -12.55 -4.19
CA ILE A 132 23.83 -12.45 -5.64
C ILE A 132 23.02 -11.24 -6.12
N GLN A 133 21.83 -11.01 -5.58
CA GLN A 133 21.06 -9.79 -5.86
C GLN A 133 21.88 -8.54 -5.53
N LEU A 134 22.55 -8.52 -4.37
CA LEU A 134 23.44 -7.42 -3.99
C LEU A 134 24.63 -7.27 -4.94
N LEU A 135 25.23 -8.38 -5.41
CA LEU A 135 26.33 -8.35 -6.37
C LEU A 135 25.87 -7.73 -7.70
N VAL A 136 24.73 -8.17 -8.23
CA VAL A 136 24.13 -7.64 -9.47
C VAL A 136 23.83 -6.15 -9.31
N TRP A 137 23.20 -5.74 -8.20
CA TRP A 137 22.95 -4.32 -7.92
C TRP A 137 24.24 -3.51 -7.92
N LYS A 138 25.32 -4.02 -7.29
CA LYS A 138 26.63 -3.35 -7.29
C LYS A 138 27.24 -3.28 -8.70
N ALA A 139 27.05 -4.30 -9.53
CA ALA A 139 27.52 -4.29 -10.92
C ALA A 139 26.84 -3.16 -11.71
N LEU A 140 25.50 -3.14 -11.71
CA LEU A 140 24.67 -2.15 -12.41
C LEU A 140 24.88 -0.71 -11.89
N ARG A 141 25.35 -0.55 -10.64
CA ARG A 141 25.66 0.77 -10.05
C ARG A 141 27.12 1.19 -10.17
N GLY A 142 27.96 0.45 -10.88
CA GLY A 142 29.39 0.80 -10.98
C GLY A 142 30.17 0.63 -9.67
N ALA A 143 29.64 -0.16 -8.73
CA ALA A 143 30.15 -0.23 -7.35
C ALA A 143 31.09 -1.42 -7.08
N LEU A 144 31.36 -2.27 -8.07
CA LEU A 144 32.29 -3.39 -7.93
C LEU A 144 33.76 -2.91 -7.92
N PRO A 145 34.61 -3.47 -7.06
CA PRO A 145 36.03 -3.11 -7.00
C PRO A 145 36.84 -3.80 -8.10
N VAL A 146 36.59 -3.39 -9.34
CA VAL A 146 37.36 -3.78 -10.54
C VAL A 146 38.49 -2.77 -10.79
N GLY A 147 39.50 -3.14 -11.56
CA GLY A 147 40.68 -2.32 -11.84
C GLY A 147 40.36 -0.87 -12.24
N GLU A 148 39.44 -0.67 -13.18
CA GLU A 148 39.00 0.66 -13.62
C GLU A 148 38.38 1.49 -12.47
N GLN A 149 37.50 0.89 -11.66
CA GLN A 149 36.83 1.58 -10.55
C GLN A 149 37.78 1.86 -9.38
N LEU A 150 38.76 0.98 -9.14
CA LEU A 150 39.81 1.20 -8.15
C LEU A 150 40.72 2.36 -8.58
N LEU A 151 41.09 2.41 -9.86
CA LEU A 151 41.87 3.51 -10.42
C LEU A 151 41.11 4.85 -10.34
N ALA A 152 39.82 4.86 -10.70
CA ALA A 152 38.95 6.03 -10.57
C ALA A 152 38.84 6.55 -9.12
N ARG A 153 38.98 5.65 -8.14
CA ARG A 153 38.99 5.97 -6.70
C ARG A 153 40.41 6.20 -6.14
N GLN A 154 41.41 6.34 -7.01
CA GLN A 154 42.80 6.62 -6.65
C GLN A 154 43.45 5.54 -5.76
N VAL A 155 42.97 4.29 -5.85
CA VAL A 155 43.59 3.14 -5.17
C VAL A 155 44.74 2.61 -6.03
N THR A 156 45.97 2.60 -5.48
CA THR A 156 47.18 2.20 -6.21
C THR A 156 47.25 0.68 -6.39
N THR A 157 46.65 0.17 -7.46
CA THR A 157 46.70 -1.25 -7.85
C THR A 157 46.81 -1.39 -9.37
N ASP A 158 47.41 -2.48 -9.84
CA ASP A 158 47.43 -2.81 -11.28
C ASP A 158 45.99 -3.01 -11.81
N PRO A 159 45.48 -2.13 -12.70
CA PRO A 159 44.10 -2.15 -13.16
C PRO A 159 43.85 -3.17 -14.28
N ALA A 160 44.87 -3.93 -14.70
CA ALA A 160 44.74 -4.94 -15.73
C ALA A 160 44.00 -6.19 -15.23
N CYS A 161 43.14 -6.72 -16.10
CA CYS A 161 42.47 -8.00 -15.93
C CYS A 161 43.50 -9.12 -15.83
N LYS A 162 43.47 -9.88 -14.74
CA LYS A 162 44.45 -10.95 -14.46
C LYS A 162 44.32 -12.17 -15.37
N ARG A 163 43.36 -12.19 -16.29
CA ARG A 163 43.18 -13.26 -17.28
C ARG A 163 43.72 -12.88 -18.66
N CYS A 164 43.34 -11.71 -19.18
CA CYS A 164 43.66 -11.30 -20.56
C CYS A 164 44.60 -10.08 -20.66
N GLY A 165 44.92 -9.41 -19.55
CA GLY A 165 45.81 -8.26 -19.51
C GLY A 165 45.23 -6.91 -19.98
N LYS A 166 43.98 -6.87 -20.47
CA LYS A 166 43.27 -5.62 -20.84
C LYS A 166 42.77 -4.88 -19.58
N LEU A 167 42.36 -3.62 -19.70
CA LEU A 167 41.79 -2.85 -18.58
C LEU A 167 40.55 -3.56 -17.99
N GLU A 168 40.51 -3.75 -16.67
CA GLU A 168 39.42 -4.44 -15.99
C GLU A 168 38.27 -3.48 -15.63
N SER A 169 37.32 -3.29 -16.56
CA SER A 169 36.00 -2.70 -16.26
C SER A 169 34.99 -3.76 -15.78
N ILE A 170 33.82 -3.33 -15.31
CA ILE A 170 32.74 -4.25 -14.91
C ILE A 170 32.25 -5.03 -16.14
N ASP A 171 32.02 -4.34 -17.24
CA ASP A 171 31.56 -4.94 -18.49
C ASP A 171 32.61 -5.90 -19.07
N HIS A 172 33.88 -5.50 -18.98
CA HIS A 172 34.98 -6.36 -19.37
C HIS A 172 35.02 -7.63 -18.54
N LEU A 173 35.03 -7.50 -17.22
CA LEU A 173 35.12 -8.64 -16.31
C LEU A 173 33.95 -9.62 -16.47
N LEU A 174 32.74 -9.10 -16.61
CA LEU A 174 31.53 -9.91 -16.61
C LEU A 174 31.12 -10.39 -18.00
N PHE A 175 31.49 -9.71 -19.08
CA PHE A 175 30.94 -10.01 -20.41
C PHE A 175 31.97 -9.99 -21.56
N GLN A 176 32.86 -9.00 -21.62
CA GLN A 176 33.71 -8.77 -22.82
C GLN A 176 35.10 -9.44 -22.74
N CYS A 177 35.51 -9.93 -21.57
CA CYS A 177 36.75 -10.69 -21.42
C CYS A 177 36.64 -12.00 -22.20
N GLU A 178 37.69 -12.41 -22.92
CA GLU A 178 37.70 -13.64 -23.73
C GLU A 178 37.26 -14.87 -22.95
N PHE A 179 37.69 -14.98 -21.69
CA PHE A 179 37.22 -16.03 -20.77
C PHE A 179 35.72 -15.92 -20.43
N ALA A 180 35.22 -14.72 -20.14
CA ALA A 180 33.80 -14.52 -19.82
C ALA A 180 32.92 -14.80 -21.04
N GLU A 181 33.35 -14.38 -22.23
CA GLU A 181 32.67 -14.65 -23.50
C GLU A 181 32.48 -16.15 -23.73
N GLN A 182 33.54 -16.95 -23.50
CA GLN A 182 33.45 -18.40 -23.60
C GLN A 182 32.46 -18.99 -22.58
N VAL A 183 32.46 -18.48 -21.34
CA VAL A 183 31.50 -18.89 -20.29
C VAL A 183 30.06 -18.62 -20.70
N TRP A 184 29.77 -17.46 -21.29
CA TRP A 184 28.42 -17.12 -21.76
C TRP A 184 28.01 -17.93 -23.00
N LYS A 185 28.95 -18.24 -23.90
CA LYS A 185 28.70 -19.04 -25.10
C LYS A 185 28.35 -20.49 -24.79
N GLU A 186 29.03 -21.08 -23.81
CA GLU A 186 28.77 -22.46 -23.36
C GLU A 186 27.59 -22.55 -22.38
N ALA A 187 27.05 -21.41 -21.92
CA ALA A 187 25.88 -21.40 -21.07
C ALA A 187 24.63 -21.90 -21.84
N PRO A 188 23.79 -22.75 -21.22
CA PRO A 188 22.66 -23.39 -21.89
C PRO A 188 21.43 -22.45 -22.00
N PHE A 189 21.60 -21.30 -22.64
CA PHE A 189 20.50 -20.39 -23.00
C PHE A 189 19.85 -20.81 -24.32
N LEU A 190 18.54 -20.56 -24.45
CA LEU A 190 17.79 -20.84 -25.68
C LEU A 190 18.28 -19.97 -26.84
N GLN A 191 18.52 -18.69 -26.57
CA GLN A 191 19.10 -17.76 -27.52
C GLN A 191 20.52 -17.40 -27.08
N GLN A 192 21.48 -17.64 -27.97
CA GLN A 192 22.86 -17.19 -27.77
C GLN A 192 22.91 -15.67 -27.89
N VAL A 193 23.50 -15.01 -26.89
CA VAL A 193 23.66 -13.54 -26.86
C VAL A 193 25.09 -13.20 -27.25
N ASP A 194 25.26 -12.34 -28.25
CA ASP A 194 26.58 -11.85 -28.65
C ASP A 194 27.06 -10.80 -27.63
N MET A 195 27.86 -11.24 -26.66
CA MET A 195 28.33 -10.42 -25.55
C MET A 195 29.31 -9.32 -25.98
N ARG A 196 29.79 -9.33 -27.24
CA ARG A 196 30.67 -8.29 -27.80
C ARG A 196 29.93 -7.02 -28.21
N ARG A 197 28.61 -7.10 -28.39
CA ARG A 197 27.75 -5.98 -28.81
C ARG A 197 27.02 -5.30 -27.66
N LEU A 198 27.37 -5.65 -26.42
CA LEU A 198 26.79 -5.04 -25.23
C LEU A 198 27.27 -3.59 -25.14
N LEU A 199 26.37 -2.66 -25.43
CA LEU A 199 26.61 -1.21 -25.43
C LEU A 199 26.00 -0.57 -24.18
N ASP A 200 24.94 -1.17 -23.63
CA ASP A 200 24.24 -0.67 -22.44
C ASP A 200 23.91 -1.85 -21.50
N LEU A 201 24.66 -1.91 -20.41
CA LEU A 201 24.52 -2.93 -19.38
C LEU A 201 23.08 -3.00 -18.83
N ASP A 202 22.37 -1.87 -18.79
CA ASP A 202 21.06 -1.77 -18.17
C ASP A 202 19.97 -2.42 -19.03
N SER A 203 19.95 -2.16 -20.35
CA SER A 203 19.02 -2.80 -21.29
C SER A 203 19.35 -4.27 -21.49
N ASP A 204 20.63 -4.60 -21.60
CA ASP A 204 21.07 -5.95 -21.94
C ASP A 204 20.89 -6.91 -20.75
N TRP A 205 21.03 -6.42 -19.53
CA TRP A 205 20.75 -7.20 -18.32
C TRP A 205 19.30 -7.71 -18.29
N MET A 206 18.35 -6.86 -18.67
CA MET A 206 16.93 -7.23 -18.73
C MET A 206 16.66 -8.34 -19.77
N HIS A 207 17.37 -8.32 -20.91
CA HIS A 207 17.31 -9.39 -21.90
C HIS A 207 17.91 -10.70 -21.38
N LEU A 208 19.05 -10.64 -20.69
CA LEU A 208 19.71 -11.82 -20.12
C LEU A 208 18.86 -12.53 -19.06
N ILE A 209 18.22 -11.78 -18.17
CA ILE A 209 17.38 -12.36 -17.10
C ILE A 209 15.98 -12.79 -17.58
N THR A 210 15.64 -12.54 -18.84
CA THR A 210 14.38 -13.01 -19.44
C THR A 210 14.61 -14.17 -20.41
N ASN A 211 15.86 -14.44 -20.78
CA ASN A 211 16.24 -15.51 -21.69
C ASN A 211 16.01 -16.90 -21.04
N PRO A 212 15.16 -17.78 -21.62
CA PRO A 212 14.96 -19.12 -21.10
C PRO A 212 16.19 -20.01 -21.26
N CYS A 213 16.37 -20.97 -20.36
CA CYS A 213 17.40 -22.00 -20.49
C CYS A 213 16.88 -23.18 -21.32
N LEU A 214 17.77 -23.87 -22.03
CA LEU A 214 17.44 -25.07 -22.79
C LEU A 214 17.04 -26.22 -21.83
N PRO A 215 15.97 -26.98 -22.10
CA PRO A 215 15.77 -28.29 -21.47
C PRO A 215 16.96 -29.21 -21.78
N PRO A 216 17.42 -30.09 -20.85
CA PRO A 216 16.83 -30.49 -19.57
C PRO A 216 17.45 -29.79 -18.34
N VAL A 217 17.88 -28.53 -18.46
CA VAL A 217 18.62 -27.85 -17.37
C VAL A 217 17.79 -27.72 -16.08
N GLY A 218 16.46 -27.80 -16.14
CA GLY A 218 15.61 -27.78 -14.93
C GLY A 218 15.54 -26.42 -14.24
N ILE A 219 16.07 -25.37 -14.87
CA ILE A 219 16.00 -23.98 -14.40
C ILE A 219 14.94 -23.25 -15.22
N VAL A 220 13.83 -22.88 -14.58
CA VAL A 220 12.71 -22.20 -15.26
C VAL A 220 13.01 -20.70 -15.37
N THR A 221 13.50 -20.32 -16.55
CA THR A 221 13.64 -18.96 -17.11
C THR A 221 14.62 -18.01 -16.39
N GLY A 222 15.65 -17.52 -17.10
CA GLY A 222 16.36 -16.26 -16.82
C GLY A 222 17.26 -16.17 -15.58
N GLN A 223 17.17 -17.11 -14.64
CA GLN A 223 17.88 -17.02 -13.36
C GLN A 223 19.37 -17.33 -13.46
N LEU A 224 19.75 -18.14 -14.46
CA LEU A 224 21.13 -18.61 -14.63
C LEU A 224 22.11 -17.46 -14.87
N ALA A 225 21.67 -16.38 -15.53
CA ALA A 225 22.51 -15.21 -15.77
C ALA A 225 23.08 -14.62 -14.46
N SER A 226 22.26 -14.55 -13.40
CA SER A 226 22.71 -14.07 -12.08
C SER A 226 23.76 -14.97 -11.43
N TRP A 227 23.63 -16.29 -11.63
CA TRP A 227 24.58 -17.28 -11.12
C TRP A 227 25.88 -17.31 -11.92
N ILE A 228 25.83 -17.04 -13.23
CA ILE A 228 27.03 -16.87 -14.07
C ILE A 228 27.80 -15.62 -13.65
N VAL A 229 27.14 -14.48 -13.45
CA VAL A 229 27.77 -13.25 -12.93
C VAL A 229 28.45 -13.53 -11.59
N TRP A 230 27.78 -14.25 -10.69
CA TRP A 230 28.38 -14.68 -9.42
C TRP A 230 29.60 -15.60 -9.62
N ALA A 231 29.51 -16.58 -10.52
CA ALA A 231 30.58 -17.53 -10.79
C ALA A 231 31.82 -16.85 -11.41
N LEU A 232 31.62 -15.92 -12.35
CA LEU A 232 32.70 -15.11 -12.93
C LEU A 232 33.37 -14.22 -11.88
N TRP A 233 32.58 -13.52 -11.06
CA TRP A 233 33.09 -12.68 -9.98
C TRP A 233 33.91 -13.50 -8.96
N THR A 234 33.40 -14.66 -8.56
CA THR A 234 34.11 -15.54 -7.61
C THR A 234 35.35 -16.19 -8.22
N ALA A 235 35.32 -16.58 -9.50
CA ALA A 235 36.49 -17.11 -10.21
C ALA A 235 37.60 -16.05 -10.30
N ARG A 236 37.27 -14.79 -10.59
CA ARG A 236 38.24 -13.68 -10.57
C ARG A 236 38.83 -13.46 -9.19
N ASN A 237 38.02 -13.45 -8.14
CA ASN A 237 38.52 -13.26 -6.78
C ASN A 237 39.43 -14.41 -6.33
N LYS A 238 39.10 -15.67 -6.65
CA LYS A 238 39.97 -16.81 -6.36
C LYS A 238 41.29 -16.76 -7.14
N LEU A 239 41.27 -16.29 -8.39
CA LEU A 239 42.50 -16.07 -9.14
C LEU A 239 43.40 -15.03 -8.47
N ILE A 240 42.83 -13.93 -7.97
CA ILE A 240 43.61 -12.85 -7.35
C ILE A 240 44.16 -13.26 -5.98
N PHE A 241 43.30 -13.76 -5.10
CA PHE A 241 43.65 -13.99 -3.69
C PHE A 241 44.23 -15.37 -3.42
N THR A 242 43.89 -16.39 -4.21
CA THR A 242 44.37 -17.77 -3.98
C THR A 242 45.13 -18.36 -5.17
N LYS A 243 45.39 -17.57 -6.22
CA LYS A 243 46.07 -17.99 -7.46
C LYS A 243 45.45 -19.23 -8.13
N LYS A 244 44.17 -19.50 -7.85
CA LYS A 244 43.46 -20.65 -8.40
C LYS A 244 42.81 -20.27 -9.74
N LEU A 245 43.22 -20.96 -10.79
CA LEU A 245 42.60 -20.88 -12.10
C LEU A 245 41.39 -21.81 -12.15
N TYR A 246 40.35 -21.33 -12.84
CA TYR A 246 39.15 -22.10 -13.15
C TYR A 246 38.97 -22.13 -14.66
N SER A 247 38.67 -23.32 -15.19
CA SER A 247 38.28 -23.51 -16.59
C SER A 247 36.86 -22.98 -16.84
N VAL A 248 36.50 -22.86 -18.11
CA VAL A 248 35.15 -22.41 -18.54
C VAL A 248 34.09 -23.41 -18.05
N GLU A 249 34.33 -24.70 -18.29
CA GLU A 249 33.47 -25.80 -17.87
C GLU A 249 33.23 -25.81 -16.35
N GLU A 250 34.27 -25.58 -15.54
CA GLU A 250 34.14 -25.53 -14.09
C GLU A 250 33.25 -24.37 -13.62
N VAL A 251 33.39 -23.19 -14.23
CA VAL A 251 32.61 -21.99 -13.89
C VAL A 251 31.13 -22.20 -14.23
N ILE A 252 30.84 -22.73 -15.42
CA ILE A 252 29.46 -22.99 -15.86
C ILE A 252 28.83 -24.10 -15.02
N THR A 253 29.55 -25.22 -14.84
CA THR A 253 29.09 -26.34 -14.01
C THR A 253 28.71 -25.85 -12.62
N HIS A 254 29.56 -25.04 -12.00
CA HIS A 254 29.30 -24.45 -10.69
C HIS A 254 28.10 -23.49 -10.69
N ALA A 255 27.94 -22.66 -11.72
CA ALA A 255 26.79 -21.75 -11.83
C ALA A 255 25.47 -22.53 -11.96
N VAL A 256 25.43 -23.57 -12.81
CA VAL A 256 24.26 -24.41 -13.04
C VAL A 256 23.92 -25.24 -11.80
N SER A 257 24.91 -25.87 -11.16
CA SER A 257 24.70 -26.68 -9.96
C SER A 257 24.15 -25.83 -8.81
N ALA A 258 24.77 -24.68 -8.54
CA ALA A 258 24.35 -23.79 -7.46
C ALA A 258 22.94 -23.20 -7.70
N ALA A 259 22.60 -22.89 -8.96
CA ALA A 259 21.25 -22.43 -9.32
C ALA A 259 20.20 -23.52 -9.05
N ARG A 260 20.48 -24.76 -9.42
CA ARG A 260 19.60 -25.92 -9.16
C ARG A 260 19.44 -26.20 -7.67
N GLU A 261 20.54 -26.24 -6.93
CA GLU A 261 20.52 -26.45 -5.47
C GLU A 261 19.66 -25.41 -4.77
N TRP A 262 19.83 -24.13 -5.14
CA TRP A 262 19.03 -23.06 -4.56
C TRP A 262 17.55 -23.19 -4.91
N LEU A 263 17.22 -23.52 -6.16
CA LEU A 263 15.84 -23.76 -6.61
C LEU A 263 15.17 -24.90 -5.85
N ASN A 264 15.84 -26.04 -5.75
CA ASN A 264 15.36 -27.21 -5.02
C ASN A 264 15.15 -26.88 -3.52
N ALA A 265 16.02 -26.07 -2.93
CA ALA A 265 15.86 -25.62 -1.56
C ALA A 265 14.70 -24.62 -1.36
N GLN A 266 14.17 -24.00 -2.44
CA GLN A 266 12.99 -23.12 -2.38
C GLN A 266 11.67 -23.89 -2.54
N GLU A 267 11.69 -25.14 -3.01
CA GLU A 267 10.51 -26.02 -2.96
C GLU A 267 10.19 -26.29 -1.49
N LYS A 268 9.43 -25.37 -0.89
CA LYS A 268 8.85 -25.58 0.43
C LYS A 268 7.99 -26.83 0.34
N GLU A 269 8.25 -27.81 1.20
CA GLU A 269 7.19 -28.70 1.71
C GLU A 269 5.97 -27.83 1.93
N GLN A 270 4.82 -28.24 1.38
CA GLN A 270 3.54 -27.64 1.71
C GLN A 270 3.32 -27.82 3.22
N ARG A 271 3.87 -26.93 4.03
CA ARG A 271 3.33 -26.64 5.35
C ARG A 271 1.96 -26.04 5.07
N GLN A 272 0.97 -26.92 4.96
CA GLN A 272 -0.39 -26.59 5.31
C GLN A 272 -0.29 -26.04 6.73
N ASN A 273 -0.17 -24.71 6.86
CA ASN A 273 -0.60 -24.08 8.09
C ASN A 273 -2.09 -24.40 8.16
N PRO A 274 -2.57 -25.18 9.15
CA PRO A 274 -3.99 -25.17 9.44
C PRO A 274 -4.25 -23.79 10.03
N MET A 275 -4.51 -22.82 9.16
CA MET A 275 -5.08 -21.57 9.57
C MET A 275 -6.53 -21.90 9.90
N ILE A 276 -6.75 -22.45 11.09
CA ILE A 276 -8.06 -22.51 11.73
C ILE A 276 -8.42 -21.05 12.00
N ARG A 277 -8.91 -20.35 10.96
CA ARG A 277 -9.80 -19.22 11.17
C ARG A 277 -11.04 -19.83 11.79
N VAL A 278 -11.08 -19.87 13.13
CA VAL A 278 -12.33 -20.04 13.84
C VAL A 278 -13.17 -18.82 13.47
N LYS A 279 -13.96 -18.91 12.40
CA LYS A 279 -15.18 -18.11 12.28
C LYS A 279 -15.99 -18.53 13.51
N LYS A 280 -16.01 -17.70 14.57
CA LYS A 280 -16.93 -17.93 15.69
C LYS A 280 -18.30 -18.12 15.06
N ALA A 281 -18.87 -19.31 15.23
CA ALA A 281 -20.19 -19.59 14.70
C ALA A 281 -21.15 -18.52 15.26
N PRO A 282 -22.00 -17.93 14.42
CA PRO A 282 -23.13 -17.13 14.85
C PRO A 282 -23.79 -17.66 16.12
N ASN A 283 -23.80 -16.89 17.22
CA ASN A 283 -24.64 -17.27 18.35
C ASN A 283 -26.11 -17.17 17.89
N PRO A 284 -26.94 -18.22 18.00
CA PRO A 284 -28.33 -18.18 17.54
C PRO A 284 -29.20 -17.15 18.26
N ARG A 285 -28.73 -16.62 19.40
CA ARG A 285 -29.44 -15.62 20.21
C ARG A 285 -29.16 -14.17 19.81
N ASP A 286 -28.22 -13.91 18.91
CA ASP A 286 -27.91 -12.54 18.50
C ASP A 286 -29.00 -12.03 17.54
N ILE A 287 -29.49 -10.82 17.80
CA ILE A 287 -30.45 -10.15 16.91
C ILE A 287 -29.72 -9.67 15.66
N VAL A 288 -30.18 -10.10 14.49
CA VAL A 288 -29.57 -9.73 13.22
C VAL A 288 -30.08 -8.35 12.80
N VAL A 289 -29.13 -7.47 12.50
CA VAL A 289 -29.36 -6.13 12.00
C VAL A 289 -28.64 -5.99 10.67
N GLN A 290 -29.36 -5.73 9.59
CA GLN A 290 -28.77 -5.60 8.26
C GLN A 290 -28.80 -4.14 7.84
N THR A 291 -27.69 -3.61 7.36
CA THR A 291 -27.51 -2.19 7.06
C THR A 291 -27.00 -2.00 5.64
N ASP A 292 -27.44 -0.94 4.97
CA ASP A 292 -26.99 -0.57 3.62
C ASP A 292 -27.13 0.94 3.41
N ALA A 293 -26.37 1.49 2.46
CA ALA A 293 -26.50 2.88 2.07
C ALA A 293 -26.50 3.08 0.54
N ALA A 294 -27.42 3.93 0.07
CA ALA A 294 -27.46 4.39 -1.31
C ALA A 294 -26.89 5.82 -1.36
N TRP A 295 -25.79 6.00 -2.08
CA TRP A 295 -25.10 7.30 -2.17
C TRP A 295 -25.12 7.84 -3.60
N LYS A 296 -25.38 9.15 -3.73
CA LYS A 296 -25.32 9.88 -5.00
C LYS A 296 -24.21 10.93 -4.93
N GLY A 297 -23.16 10.73 -5.70
CA GLY A 297 -21.96 11.57 -5.69
C GLY A 297 -22.24 13.03 -6.06
N ASP A 298 -23.03 13.26 -7.11
CA ASP A 298 -23.29 14.60 -7.65
C ASP A 298 -23.95 15.54 -6.64
N SER A 299 -24.89 15.03 -5.84
CA SER A 299 -25.63 15.81 -4.84
C SER A 299 -25.08 15.64 -3.42
N ARG A 300 -24.06 14.79 -3.21
CA ARG A 300 -23.55 14.39 -1.88
C ARG A 300 -24.64 13.99 -0.89
N THR A 301 -25.74 13.44 -1.41
CA THR A 301 -26.89 12.97 -0.62
C THR A 301 -26.87 11.45 -0.54
N MET A 302 -27.44 10.93 0.53
CA MET A 302 -27.63 9.49 0.69
C MET A 302 -28.97 9.12 1.29
N GLY A 303 -29.42 7.93 0.94
CA GLY A 303 -30.42 7.20 1.70
C GLY A 303 -29.74 6.12 2.54
N LEU A 304 -30.18 5.99 3.78
CA LEU A 304 -29.76 4.98 4.74
C LEU A 304 -30.90 3.97 4.88
N GLY A 305 -30.58 2.68 4.90
CA GLY A 305 -31.55 1.62 5.12
C GLY A 305 -31.04 0.62 6.14
N TRP A 306 -31.88 0.23 7.09
CA TRP A 306 -31.55 -0.89 7.98
C TRP A 306 -32.78 -1.67 8.41
N THR A 307 -32.54 -2.94 8.72
CA THR A 307 -33.56 -3.87 9.20
C THR A 307 -33.13 -4.50 10.51
N ILE A 308 -34.06 -4.73 11.43
CA ILE A 308 -33.81 -5.39 12.72
C ILE A 308 -34.72 -6.63 12.80
N LYS A 309 -34.14 -7.81 13.04
CA LYS A 309 -34.86 -9.09 13.06
C LYS A 309 -34.97 -9.64 14.49
N THR A 310 -36.04 -9.29 15.20
CA THR A 310 -36.36 -9.76 16.57
C THR A 310 -37.58 -10.70 16.55
N GLY A 311 -37.59 -11.70 15.67
CA GLY A 311 -38.75 -12.55 15.38
C GLY A 311 -39.59 -12.00 14.23
N GLU A 312 -39.98 -10.72 14.30
CA GLU A 312 -40.49 -9.93 13.17
C GLU A 312 -39.39 -9.01 12.62
N SER A 313 -39.51 -8.62 11.34
CA SER A 313 -38.55 -7.72 10.68
C SER A 313 -39.05 -6.28 10.72
N PHE A 314 -38.35 -5.42 11.45
CA PHE A 314 -38.60 -3.98 11.49
C PHE A 314 -37.70 -3.28 10.49
N ASN A 315 -38.29 -2.43 9.64
CA ASN A 315 -37.61 -1.72 8.57
C ASN A 315 -37.54 -0.24 8.89
N PHE A 316 -36.34 0.34 8.73
CA PHE A 316 -36.09 1.75 8.98
C PHE A 316 -35.34 2.36 7.80
N GLN A 317 -35.59 3.63 7.56
CA GLN A 317 -34.94 4.38 6.49
C GLN A 317 -34.75 5.84 6.92
N SER A 318 -33.66 6.46 6.46
CA SER A 318 -33.36 7.87 6.75
C SER A 318 -32.59 8.50 5.58
N VAL A 319 -32.47 9.82 5.57
CA VAL A 319 -31.73 10.57 4.55
C VAL A 319 -30.68 11.43 5.23
N ASN A 320 -29.49 11.51 4.64
CA ASN A 320 -28.43 12.38 5.12
C ASN A 320 -27.78 13.16 3.97
N ARG A 321 -27.24 14.34 4.29
CA ARG A 321 -26.61 15.27 3.33
C ARG A 321 -25.13 15.47 3.65
N PHE A 322 -24.41 16.01 2.67
CA PHE A 322 -23.00 16.34 2.76
C PHE A 322 -22.18 15.11 3.15
N VAL A 323 -22.17 14.09 2.28
CA VAL A 323 -21.30 12.93 2.50
C VAL A 323 -20.45 12.69 1.27
N ASN A 324 -19.15 12.55 1.51
CA ASN A 324 -18.13 12.53 0.48
C ASN A 324 -17.86 11.15 -0.12
N SER A 325 -18.41 10.08 0.46
CA SER A 325 -18.11 8.74 -0.06
C SER A 325 -19.14 7.66 0.26
N PRO A 326 -19.14 6.57 -0.53
CA PRO A 326 -19.91 5.37 -0.21
C PRO A 326 -19.52 4.75 1.13
N LEU A 327 -18.23 4.77 1.50
CA LEU A 327 -17.78 4.16 2.75
C LEU A 327 -18.31 4.91 3.99
N ALA A 328 -18.31 6.25 3.92
CA ALA A 328 -18.94 7.07 4.96
C ALA A 328 -20.46 6.85 5.02
N ALA A 329 -21.12 6.62 3.88
CA ALA A 329 -22.54 6.27 3.82
C ALA A 329 -22.85 4.98 4.58
N GLU A 330 -22.12 3.92 4.26
CA GLU A 330 -22.25 2.61 4.92
C GLU A 330 -21.99 2.73 6.43
N GLY A 331 -20.97 3.49 6.82
CA GLY A 331 -20.68 3.74 8.23
C GLY A 331 -21.81 4.47 8.95
N LEU A 332 -22.41 5.48 8.33
CA LEU A 332 -23.55 6.21 8.89
C LEU A 332 -24.78 5.31 9.03
N ALA A 333 -25.07 4.47 8.04
CA ALA A 333 -26.16 3.49 8.12
C ALA A 333 -25.98 2.58 9.34
N ALA A 334 -24.76 2.04 9.53
CA ALA A 334 -24.43 1.20 10.67
C ALA A 334 -24.55 1.96 12.00
N ARG A 335 -24.09 3.21 12.07
CA ARG A 335 -24.17 4.03 13.29
C ARG A 335 -25.61 4.28 13.71
N GLU A 336 -26.47 4.68 12.79
CA GLU A 336 -27.89 4.95 13.08
C GLU A 336 -28.65 3.67 13.44
N ALA A 337 -28.33 2.55 12.78
CA ALA A 337 -28.89 1.25 13.13
C ALA A 337 -28.53 0.83 14.57
N ILE A 338 -27.25 0.97 14.96
CA ILE A 338 -26.79 0.59 16.31
C ILE A 338 -27.39 1.52 17.38
N LYS A 339 -27.47 2.83 17.11
CA LYS A 339 -28.19 3.78 17.99
C LYS A 339 -29.65 3.35 18.16
N LYS A 340 -30.33 2.97 17.07
CA LYS A 340 -31.71 2.49 17.15
C LYS A 340 -31.84 1.20 17.97
N CYS A 341 -30.89 0.28 17.82
CA CYS A 341 -30.85 -0.94 18.65
C CYS A 341 -30.67 -0.62 20.14
N LYS A 342 -29.87 0.40 20.48
CA LYS A 342 -29.71 0.87 21.86
C LYS A 342 -31.01 1.47 22.40
N GLU A 343 -31.71 2.29 21.61
CA GLU A 343 -33.04 2.84 21.98
C GLU A 343 -34.07 1.75 22.23
N LEU A 344 -34.05 0.67 21.44
CA LEU A 344 -34.93 -0.49 21.60
C LEU A 344 -34.53 -1.40 22.77
N GLY A 345 -33.48 -1.06 23.52
CA GLY A 345 -33.02 -1.84 24.69
C GLY A 345 -32.43 -3.21 24.32
N LEU A 346 -31.97 -3.40 23.09
CA LEU A 346 -31.38 -4.66 22.65
C LEU A 346 -30.02 -4.87 23.32
N ARG A 347 -29.74 -6.08 23.78
CA ARG A 347 -28.49 -6.39 24.51
C ARG A 347 -27.45 -7.14 23.69
N ARG A 348 -27.88 -7.90 22.69
CA ARG A 348 -27.01 -8.74 21.85
C ARG A 348 -27.37 -8.57 20.39
N ILE A 349 -26.45 -8.01 19.61
CA ILE A 349 -26.70 -7.68 18.20
C ILE A 349 -25.58 -8.23 17.30
N ARG A 350 -25.97 -8.56 16.06
CA ARG A 350 -25.06 -8.81 14.95
C ARG A 350 -25.39 -7.86 13.82
N ILE A 351 -24.42 -7.01 13.49
CA ILE A 351 -24.52 -6.11 12.34
C ILE A 351 -24.00 -6.83 11.10
N GLU A 352 -24.79 -6.82 10.05
CA GLU A 352 -24.48 -7.37 8.73
C GLU A 352 -24.50 -6.26 7.68
N SER A 353 -23.44 -6.17 6.87
CA SER A 353 -23.32 -5.23 5.74
C SER A 353 -22.59 -5.91 4.59
N ASP A 354 -22.87 -5.46 3.37
CA ASP A 354 -22.16 -5.91 2.17
C ASP A 354 -20.85 -5.14 1.91
N SER A 355 -20.56 -4.11 2.72
CA SER A 355 -19.32 -3.34 2.67
C SER A 355 -18.20 -4.05 3.40
N ALA A 356 -17.41 -4.82 2.64
CA ALA A 356 -16.22 -5.50 3.18
C ALA A 356 -15.21 -4.53 3.81
N GLN A 357 -15.12 -3.29 3.30
CA GLN A 357 -14.25 -2.25 3.83
C GLN A 357 -14.72 -1.79 5.23
N LEU A 358 -16.01 -1.53 5.40
CA LEU A 358 -16.59 -1.16 6.69
C LEU A 358 -16.42 -2.28 7.72
N ILE A 359 -16.81 -3.51 7.36
CA ILE A 359 -16.71 -4.67 8.26
C ILE A 359 -15.27 -4.93 8.68
N LYS A 360 -14.31 -4.76 7.76
CA LYS A 360 -12.89 -4.88 8.09
C LYS A 360 -12.46 -3.79 9.07
N ALA A 361 -12.89 -2.54 8.86
CA ALA A 361 -12.54 -1.44 9.74
C ALA A 361 -13.11 -1.64 11.16
N LEU A 362 -14.39 -2.02 11.28
CA LEU A 362 -15.07 -2.28 12.56
C LEU A 362 -14.48 -3.45 13.35
N ASN A 363 -14.03 -4.51 12.66
CA ASN A 363 -13.39 -5.66 13.30
C ASN A 363 -11.88 -5.47 13.57
N SER A 364 -11.29 -4.37 13.10
CA SER A 364 -9.87 -4.07 13.30
C SER A 364 -9.68 -2.94 14.31
N THR A 365 -8.46 -2.78 14.79
CA THR A 365 -8.04 -1.60 15.57
C THR A 365 -7.66 -0.41 14.68
N MET A 366 -7.83 -0.52 13.36
CA MET A 366 -7.54 0.58 12.43
C MET A 366 -8.62 1.65 12.48
N ASP A 367 -8.21 2.89 12.27
CA ASP A 367 -9.04 4.08 12.22
C ASP A 367 -8.88 4.71 10.84
N PRO A 368 -9.70 4.32 9.84
CA PRO A 368 -9.62 4.92 8.51
C PRO A 368 -9.97 6.41 8.63
N PRO A 369 -9.10 7.33 8.14
CA PRO A 369 -9.28 8.76 8.36
C PRO A 369 -10.61 9.32 7.86
N GLU A 370 -11.11 8.74 6.78
CA GLU A 370 -12.37 9.11 6.14
C GLU A 370 -13.62 8.88 7.01
N ILE A 371 -13.60 7.87 7.87
CA ILE A 371 -14.76 7.47 8.70
C ILE A 371 -14.42 7.42 10.19
N TYR A 372 -13.37 8.14 10.61
CA TYR A 372 -12.86 8.11 11.97
C TYR A 372 -13.92 8.43 13.03
N GLY A 373 -14.61 9.58 12.88
CA GLY A 373 -15.67 9.99 13.81
C GLY A 373 -16.80 8.97 13.88
N ILE A 374 -17.21 8.42 12.73
CA ILE A 374 -18.29 7.44 12.62
C ILE A 374 -17.91 6.12 13.30
N ILE A 375 -16.71 5.58 13.07
CA ILE A 375 -16.26 4.33 13.71
C ILE A 375 -16.12 4.52 15.21
N THR A 376 -15.56 5.65 15.65
CA THR A 376 -15.38 5.90 17.07
C THR A 376 -16.72 6.00 17.77
N ASP A 377 -17.70 6.68 17.16
CA ASP A 377 -19.08 6.67 17.66
C ASP A 377 -19.65 5.26 17.75
N ILE A 378 -19.54 4.46 16.69
CA ILE A 378 -20.02 3.08 16.68
C ILE A 378 -19.41 2.30 17.85
N ARG A 379 -18.09 2.38 18.04
CA ARG A 379 -17.39 1.69 19.13
C ARG A 379 -17.88 2.15 20.51
N ILE A 380 -18.10 3.44 20.71
CA ILE A 380 -18.65 3.99 21.97
C ILE A 380 -20.07 3.45 22.21
N VAL A 381 -20.96 3.48 21.20
CA VAL A 381 -22.33 2.97 21.34
C VAL A 381 -22.33 1.47 21.60
N CYS A 382 -21.40 0.70 21.00
CA CYS A 382 -21.26 -0.73 21.23
C CYS A 382 -20.96 -1.11 22.68
N LEU A 383 -20.38 -0.21 23.50
CA LEU A 383 -20.12 -0.46 24.92
C LEU A 383 -21.41 -0.64 25.75
N ALA A 384 -22.56 -0.19 25.24
CA ALA A 384 -23.85 -0.35 25.90
C ALA A 384 -24.46 -1.77 25.76
N PHE A 385 -23.86 -2.63 24.93
CA PHE A 385 -24.38 -3.97 24.63
C PHE A 385 -23.56 -5.05 25.35
N GLU A 386 -24.21 -6.16 25.70
CA GLU A 386 -23.53 -7.34 26.25
C GLU A 386 -22.68 -8.05 25.18
N SER A 387 -23.09 -7.97 23.90
CA SER A 387 -22.41 -8.63 22.79
C SER A 387 -22.72 -7.92 21.47
N VAL A 388 -21.68 -7.54 20.73
CA VAL A 388 -21.78 -7.01 19.36
C VAL A 388 -20.84 -7.80 18.46
N SER A 389 -21.31 -8.14 17.26
CA SER A 389 -20.47 -8.72 16.21
C SER A 389 -20.76 -8.09 14.86
N PHE A 390 -19.74 -8.00 14.01
CA PHE A 390 -19.83 -7.43 12.66
C PHE A 390 -19.50 -8.50 11.63
N SER A 391 -20.42 -8.76 10.72
CA SER A 391 -20.28 -9.78 9.67
C SER A 391 -20.49 -9.20 8.28
N TRP A 392 -19.69 -9.66 7.33
CA TRP A 392 -19.90 -9.37 5.93
C TRP A 392 -20.90 -10.35 5.33
N ILE A 393 -21.82 -9.85 4.51
CA ILE A 393 -22.78 -10.65 3.74
C ILE A 393 -22.71 -10.29 2.25
N PRO A 394 -23.00 -11.22 1.33
CA PRO A 394 -23.11 -10.88 -0.08
C PRO A 394 -24.33 -9.98 -0.31
N ARG A 395 -24.23 -9.06 -1.28
CA ARG A 395 -25.31 -8.09 -1.61
C ARG A 395 -26.68 -8.74 -1.88
N ALA A 396 -26.70 -9.94 -2.47
CA ALA A 396 -27.93 -10.72 -2.66
C ALA A 396 -28.66 -11.05 -1.34
N GLY A 397 -27.92 -11.16 -0.23
CA GLY A 397 -28.46 -11.36 1.12
C GLY A 397 -28.82 -10.08 1.87
N ASN A 398 -28.58 -8.90 1.28
CA ASN A 398 -28.85 -7.58 1.87
C ASN A 398 -29.92 -6.76 1.09
N SER A 399 -30.72 -7.43 0.26
CA SER A 399 -31.62 -6.77 -0.70
C SER A 399 -32.67 -5.84 -0.05
N VAL A 400 -33.12 -6.16 1.17
CA VAL A 400 -34.12 -5.34 1.87
C VAL A 400 -33.52 -4.02 2.33
N ALA A 401 -32.34 -4.05 2.94
CA ALA A 401 -31.65 -2.83 3.39
C ALA A 401 -31.24 -1.96 2.18
N ASP A 402 -30.74 -2.57 1.10
CA ASP A 402 -30.42 -1.88 -0.18
C ASP A 402 -31.68 -1.24 -0.80
N GLY A 403 -32.81 -1.93 -0.77
CA GLY A 403 -34.09 -1.40 -1.22
C GLY A 403 -34.55 -0.19 -0.40
N LEU A 404 -34.47 -0.27 0.93
CA LEU A 404 -34.83 0.84 1.84
C LEU A 404 -33.92 2.07 1.62
N ALA A 405 -32.61 1.84 1.48
CA ALA A 405 -31.65 2.90 1.24
C ALA A 405 -31.93 3.63 -0.09
N LYS A 406 -32.17 2.87 -1.17
CA LYS A 406 -32.54 3.45 -2.48
C LYS A 406 -33.86 4.19 -2.43
N HIS A 407 -34.85 3.64 -1.72
CA HIS A 407 -36.15 4.27 -1.57
C HIS A 407 -36.08 5.60 -0.82
N ALA A 408 -35.35 5.66 0.30
CA ALA A 408 -35.12 6.91 1.03
C ALA A 408 -34.45 7.98 0.16
N LEU A 409 -33.44 7.59 -0.63
CA LEU A 409 -32.77 8.49 -1.55
C LEU A 409 -33.70 9.01 -2.66
N ALA A 410 -34.60 8.16 -3.17
CA ALA A 410 -35.55 8.52 -4.21
C ALA A 410 -36.64 9.48 -3.69
N LEU A 411 -37.20 9.22 -2.50
CA LEU A 411 -38.22 10.09 -1.89
C LEU A 411 -37.72 11.51 -1.68
N TYR A 412 -36.43 11.67 -1.39
CA TYR A 412 -35.82 12.98 -1.21
C TYR A 412 -35.69 13.79 -2.51
N GLN A 413 -35.72 13.16 -3.69
CA GLN A 413 -35.61 13.86 -4.98
C GLN A 413 -36.95 14.42 -5.49
N VAL A 414 -38.05 14.09 -4.82
CA VAL A 414 -39.42 14.49 -5.20
C VAL A 414 -39.89 15.73 -4.42
N VAL A 415 -39.07 16.21 -3.47
CA VAL A 415 -39.28 17.42 -2.66
C VAL A 415 -38.22 18.45 -3.02
#